data_AF-A0A7X8YRJ2-F1
#
_entry.id   AF-A0A7X8YRJ2-F1
#
_cell.length_a   1.000
_cell.length_b   1.000
_cell.length_c   1.000
_cell.angle_alpha   90.00
_cell.angle_beta   90.00
_cell.angle_gamma   90.00
#
_symmetry.space_group_name_H-M   'P 1'
#
loop_
_entity.id
_entity.type
_entity.pdbx_description
1 polymer ?
#
loop_
_entity_poly.entity_id
_entity_poly.type
_entity_poly.pdbx_seq_one_letter_code
_entity_poly.pdbx_strand_id
1 'polypeptide(L)'
;MQNNITVKKRVTALILTLTLLLGTVLFMSPAAMAASSSATSQYNKTAKPVVDNFRSNFNGSLAQSIVGRAIWYMEYGYMVYGHQKYPSTGYIDCSNFVSLVYKNFGYSVTSASRNYDQVGVRVSGVYVRNGKLIGADKLKPGDILTFQRTTYISHVAMYIGKFNGKPCFIGTTKGFPTAIGIVIGFNNWYGKQFHSVRRVLPSSAYKSGGKITDKGPVIPAKYQIKPIKPIVMPKYLSSGF
;
A
#
# COMPACT_ATOMS: atom_id res chain seq x y z
N MET A 1 55.75 -3.69 -58.41
CA MET A 1 56.16 -2.31 -58.06
C MET A 1 54.98 -1.38 -58.33
N GLN A 2 54.57 -0.63 -57.30
CA GLN A 2 53.91 0.70 -57.32
C GLN A 2 52.86 0.97 -58.42
N ASN A 3 51.58 1.02 -58.05
CA ASN A 3 50.84 2.22 -57.60
C ASN A 3 50.03 2.83 -58.75
N ASN A 4 48.70 2.84 -58.63
CA ASN A 4 47.96 4.07 -58.32
C ASN A 4 46.45 3.84 -58.48
N ILE A 5 45.76 4.01 -57.36
CA ILE A 5 44.31 4.09 -57.25
C ILE A 5 43.88 5.46 -57.75
N THR A 6 43.03 5.51 -58.78
CA THR A 6 42.16 6.67 -59.02
C THR A 6 40.93 6.24 -59.79
N VAL A 7 39.76 6.19 -59.13
CA VAL A 7 38.47 6.36 -59.80
C VAL A 7 37.53 7.16 -58.89
N LYS A 8 37.22 8.38 -59.33
CA LYS A 8 36.09 9.23 -58.89
C LYS A 8 34.76 8.64 -59.39
N LYS A 9 33.66 9.04 -58.72
CA LYS A 9 32.20 8.96 -59.06
C LYS A 9 31.46 7.91 -58.20
N ARG A 10 30.27 8.11 -57.63
CA ARG A 10 29.23 9.16 -57.69
C ARG A 10 28.29 8.94 -56.47
N VAL A 11 27.91 10.05 -55.83
CA VAL A 11 26.56 10.43 -55.36
C VAL A 11 25.56 9.33 -54.96
N THR A 12 25.15 9.30 -53.68
CA THR A 12 23.75 9.05 -53.31
C THR A 12 23.44 9.73 -51.97
N ALA A 13 22.43 10.58 -51.97
CA ALA A 13 21.94 11.29 -50.80
C ALA A 13 21.39 10.30 -49.76
N LEU A 14 21.78 10.46 -48.50
CA LEU A 14 21.00 9.95 -47.38
C LEU A 14 20.75 11.11 -46.42
N ILE A 15 19.46 11.45 -46.34
CA ILE A 15 18.89 12.45 -45.44
C ILE A 15 19.23 12.03 -44.01
N LEU A 16 20.11 12.78 -43.36
CA LEU A 16 20.37 12.65 -41.93
C LEU A 16 19.25 13.40 -41.19
N THR A 17 18.08 12.77 -41.04
CA THR A 17 17.08 13.22 -40.07
C THR A 17 17.61 12.94 -38.68
N LEU A 18 18.34 13.92 -38.14
CA LEU A 18 18.60 14.06 -36.72
C LEU A 18 17.24 14.31 -36.05
N THR A 19 16.52 13.24 -35.73
CA THR A 19 15.37 13.31 -34.83
C THR A 19 15.88 13.67 -33.46
N LEU A 20 15.86 14.97 -33.20
CA LEU A 20 15.86 15.58 -31.89
C LEU A 20 14.68 14.94 -31.13
N LEU A 21 14.94 13.82 -30.44
CA LEU A 21 14.14 13.41 -29.30
C LEU A 21 14.31 14.53 -28.28
N LEU A 22 13.49 15.58 -28.43
CA LEU A 22 13.03 16.35 -27.28
C LEU A 22 12.41 15.32 -26.35
N GLY A 23 13.25 14.76 -25.48
CA GLY A 23 12.80 14.28 -24.20
C GLY A 23 12.01 15.44 -23.62
N THR A 24 10.69 15.25 -23.52
CA THR A 24 9.90 15.99 -22.57
C THR A 24 10.42 15.58 -21.19
N VAL A 25 11.54 16.18 -20.80
CA VAL A 25 11.93 16.32 -19.42
C VAL A 25 10.79 17.15 -18.84
N LEU A 26 9.78 16.46 -18.32
CA LEU A 26 8.84 17.07 -17.39
C LEU A 26 9.71 17.55 -16.24
N PHE A 27 10.08 18.84 -16.28
CA PHE A 27 10.71 19.51 -15.16
C PHE A 27 9.67 19.50 -14.05
N MET A 28 9.68 18.43 -13.25
CA MET A 28 8.95 18.41 -11.99
C MET A 28 9.45 19.61 -11.20
N SER A 29 8.54 20.41 -10.65
CA SER A 29 8.95 21.52 -9.79
C SER A 29 9.83 20.98 -8.65
N PRO A 30 10.82 21.74 -8.16
CA PRO A 30 11.66 21.32 -7.04
C PRO A 30 10.84 20.85 -5.83
N ALA A 31 9.65 21.43 -5.61
CA ALA A 31 8.71 21.02 -4.57
C ALA A 31 8.08 19.63 -4.83
N ALA A 32 7.73 19.29 -6.08
CA ALA A 32 7.22 17.98 -6.45
C ALA A 32 8.32 16.89 -6.37
N MET A 33 9.56 17.22 -6.71
CA MET A 33 10.73 16.35 -6.53
C MET A 33 11.08 16.15 -5.05
N ALA A 34 11.00 17.20 -4.22
CA ALA A 34 11.22 17.11 -2.77
C ALA A 34 10.10 16.33 -2.06
N ALA A 35 8.85 16.46 -2.52
CA ALA A 35 7.73 15.65 -2.04
C ALA A 35 7.88 14.17 -2.43
N SER A 36 8.37 13.86 -3.64
CA SER A 36 8.61 12.46 -4.05
C SER A 36 9.83 11.85 -3.35
N SER A 37 10.89 12.62 -3.12
CA SER A 37 12.09 12.16 -2.41
C SER A 37 11.85 11.96 -0.91
N SER A 38 11.12 12.88 -0.26
CA SER A 38 10.72 12.73 1.15
C SER A 38 9.71 11.59 1.35
N ALA A 39 8.78 11.40 0.42
CA ALA A 39 7.85 10.27 0.45
C ALA A 39 8.56 8.93 0.25
N THR A 40 9.54 8.86 -0.66
CA THR A 40 10.39 7.68 -0.85
C THR A 40 11.28 7.42 0.39
N SER A 41 11.78 8.49 1.00
CA SER A 41 12.52 8.45 2.27
C SER A 41 11.67 7.89 3.41
N GLN A 42 10.40 8.30 3.52
CA GLN A 42 9.49 7.79 4.55
C GLN A 42 9.18 6.31 4.37
N TYR A 43 8.97 5.85 3.13
CA TYR A 43 8.85 4.42 2.84
C TYR A 43 10.09 3.66 3.32
N ASN A 44 11.28 4.10 2.89
CA ASN A 44 12.54 3.42 3.22
C ASN A 44 12.85 3.41 4.73
N LYS A 45 12.53 4.49 5.45
CA LYS A 45 12.79 4.61 6.89
C LYS A 45 11.75 3.92 7.77
N THR A 46 10.48 3.92 7.35
CA THR A 46 9.36 3.48 8.20
C THR A 46 8.75 2.19 7.71
N ALA A 47 8.23 2.15 6.47
CA ALA A 47 7.49 0.99 6.00
C ALA A 47 8.40 -0.19 5.67
N LYS A 48 9.53 0.04 4.98
CA LYS A 48 10.42 -1.02 4.52
C LYS A 48 10.89 -1.94 5.67
N PRO A 49 11.38 -1.45 6.82
CA PRO A 49 11.76 -2.33 7.92
C PRO A 49 10.60 -3.16 8.48
N VAL A 50 9.39 -2.58 8.55
CA VAL A 50 8.19 -3.30 8.99
C VAL A 50 7.80 -4.38 7.99
N VAL A 51 7.87 -4.07 6.70
CA VAL A 51 7.57 -5.02 5.62
C VAL A 51 8.59 -6.15 5.58
N ASP A 52 9.89 -5.85 5.67
CA ASP A 52 10.94 -6.87 5.67
C ASP A 52 10.79 -7.80 6.90
N ASN A 53 10.53 -7.23 8.08
CA ASN A 53 10.21 -8.01 9.27
C ASN A 53 8.96 -8.88 9.07
N PHE A 54 7.91 -8.33 8.48
CA PHE A 54 6.68 -9.08 8.20
C PHE A 54 6.91 -10.23 7.21
N ARG A 55 7.67 -10.01 6.13
CA ARG A 55 8.05 -11.04 5.15
C ARG A 55 8.87 -12.16 5.80
N SER A 56 9.86 -11.82 6.64
CA SER A 56 10.70 -12.81 7.33
C SER A 56 9.92 -13.69 8.33
N ASN A 57 8.81 -13.18 8.89
CA ASN A 57 7.95 -13.89 9.82
C ASN A 57 6.63 -14.36 9.17
N PHE A 58 6.59 -14.40 7.84
CA PHE A 58 5.41 -14.80 7.11
C PHE A 58 5.18 -16.31 7.25
N ASN A 59 4.01 -16.68 7.77
CA ASN A 59 3.63 -18.05 8.10
C ASN A 59 2.55 -18.61 7.17
N GLY A 60 2.15 -17.86 6.12
CA GLY A 60 1.16 -18.30 5.15
C GLY A 60 -0.28 -18.41 5.67
N SER A 61 -0.58 -17.95 6.88
CA SER A 61 -1.98 -17.89 7.37
C SER A 61 -2.81 -16.87 6.59
N LEU A 62 -4.12 -17.10 6.50
CA LEU A 62 -5.04 -16.16 5.84
C LEU A 62 -4.93 -14.74 6.39
N ALA A 63 -4.82 -14.59 7.70
CA ALA A 63 -4.67 -13.30 8.35
C ALA A 63 -3.43 -12.55 7.88
N GLN A 64 -2.29 -13.24 7.77
CA GLN A 64 -1.08 -12.62 7.23
C GLN A 64 -1.16 -12.40 5.71
N SER A 65 -1.82 -13.26 4.94
CA SER A 65 -2.04 -13.06 3.50
C SER A 65 -2.89 -11.82 3.20
N ILE A 66 -3.90 -11.54 4.03
CA ILE A 66 -4.71 -10.31 3.98
C ILE A 66 -3.84 -9.07 4.21
N VAL A 67 -2.97 -9.11 5.22
CA VAL A 67 -2.02 -8.03 5.48
C VAL A 67 -1.00 -7.90 4.34
N GLY A 68 -0.52 -9.01 3.80
CA GLY A 68 0.35 -9.05 2.64
C GLY A 68 -0.28 -8.37 1.43
N ARG A 69 -1.57 -8.60 1.16
CA ARG A 69 -2.31 -7.88 0.11
C ARG A 69 -2.34 -6.37 0.33
N ALA A 70 -2.51 -5.91 1.58
CA ALA A 70 -2.46 -4.49 1.90
C ALA A 70 -1.07 -3.90 1.60
N ILE A 71 0.01 -4.62 1.96
CA ILE A 71 1.39 -4.24 1.65
C ILE A 71 1.62 -4.21 0.13
N TRP A 72 1.11 -5.21 -0.61
CA TRP A 72 1.20 -5.23 -2.07
C TRP A 72 0.56 -3.97 -2.68
N TYR A 73 -0.62 -3.56 -2.21
CA TYR A 73 -1.26 -2.34 -2.69
C TYR A 73 -0.48 -1.06 -2.34
N MET A 74 0.21 -1.03 -1.21
CA MET A 74 1.11 0.08 -0.88
C MET A 74 2.29 0.18 -1.86
N GLU A 75 2.89 -0.97 -2.21
CA GLU A 75 4.10 -1.02 -3.04
C GLU A 75 3.83 -0.98 -4.56
N TYR A 76 2.67 -1.48 -5.00
CA TYR A 76 2.34 -1.71 -6.42
C TYR A 76 0.97 -1.17 -6.83
N GLY A 77 0.15 -0.69 -5.89
CA GLY A 77 -1.20 -0.21 -6.19
C GLY A 77 -1.26 1.22 -6.71
N TYR A 78 -0.22 2.04 -6.48
CA TYR A 78 -0.12 3.44 -6.97
C TYR A 78 -1.40 4.27 -6.74
N MET A 79 -2.01 4.07 -5.57
CA MET A 79 -3.28 4.69 -5.19
C MET A 79 -3.13 6.18 -4.89
N VAL A 80 -4.12 6.98 -5.30
CA VAL A 80 -4.24 8.40 -4.89
C VAL A 80 -5.39 8.54 -3.91
N TYR A 81 -5.24 9.41 -2.91
CA TYR A 81 -6.30 9.60 -1.92
C TYR A 81 -7.51 10.28 -2.56
N GLY A 82 -8.70 9.70 -2.41
CA GLY A 82 -9.96 10.25 -2.91
C GLY A 82 -11.13 9.28 -2.75
N HIS A 83 -12.37 9.77 -2.78
CA HIS A 83 -13.57 8.98 -2.48
C HIS A 83 -14.12 8.16 -3.65
N GLN A 84 -13.47 8.21 -4.81
CA GLN A 84 -13.88 7.44 -5.99
C GLN A 84 -13.42 5.98 -5.90
N LYS A 85 -13.96 5.11 -6.77
CA LYS A 85 -13.68 3.68 -6.75
C LYS A 85 -12.36 3.35 -7.45
N TYR A 86 -11.39 2.85 -6.68
CA TYR A 86 -10.07 2.47 -7.16
C TYR A 86 -10.05 1.63 -8.45
N PRO A 87 -10.88 0.58 -8.62
CA PRO A 87 -10.85 -0.24 -9.82
C PRO A 87 -11.04 0.55 -11.13
N SER A 88 -11.83 1.61 -11.12
CA SER A 88 -12.09 2.42 -12.32
C SER A 88 -11.24 3.68 -12.39
N THR A 89 -10.87 4.27 -11.24
CA THR A 89 -10.28 5.62 -11.22
C THR A 89 -8.87 5.69 -10.64
N GLY A 90 -8.38 4.67 -9.95
CA GLY A 90 -7.09 4.73 -9.23
C GLY A 90 -7.11 5.55 -7.93
N TYR A 91 -8.26 6.12 -7.55
CA TYR A 91 -8.44 6.80 -6.26
C TYR A 91 -8.95 5.85 -5.19
N ILE A 92 -8.57 6.07 -3.93
CA ILE A 92 -9.00 5.26 -2.78
C ILE A 92 -9.11 6.13 -1.53
N ASP A 93 -10.05 5.81 -0.65
CA ASP A 93 -10.07 6.31 0.72
C ASP A 93 -9.90 5.18 1.73
N CYS A 94 -9.86 5.52 3.02
CA CYS A 94 -9.53 4.58 4.08
C CYS A 94 -10.45 3.35 4.12
N SER A 95 -11.76 3.53 4.02
CA SER A 95 -12.73 2.44 4.10
C SER A 95 -12.86 1.68 2.78
N ASN A 96 -12.72 2.33 1.63
CA ASN A 96 -12.60 1.62 0.36
C ASN A 96 -11.33 0.76 0.32
N PHE A 97 -10.20 1.22 0.87
CA PHE A 97 -8.96 0.44 0.92
C PHE A 97 -9.12 -0.83 1.74
N VAL A 98 -9.61 -0.71 2.98
CA VAL A 98 -9.82 -1.88 3.85
C VAL A 98 -10.84 -2.84 3.22
N SER A 99 -11.96 -2.32 2.70
CA SER A 99 -12.98 -3.12 2.00
C SER A 99 -12.39 -3.88 0.79
N LEU A 100 -11.58 -3.21 -0.02
CA LEU A 100 -10.91 -3.81 -1.18
C LEU A 100 -10.01 -4.98 -0.78
N VAL A 101 -9.17 -4.79 0.24
CA VAL A 101 -8.25 -5.82 0.72
C VAL A 101 -9.03 -7.05 1.20
N TYR A 102 -10.06 -6.86 2.03
CA TYR A 102 -10.88 -7.96 2.55
C TYR A 102 -11.67 -8.68 1.43
N LYS A 103 -12.18 -7.93 0.45
CA LYS A 103 -12.93 -8.48 -0.69
C LYS A 103 -12.07 -9.41 -1.54
N ASN A 104 -10.78 -9.14 -1.68
CA ASN A 104 -9.85 -10.02 -2.40
C ASN A 104 -9.76 -11.41 -1.76
N PHE A 105 -10.11 -11.55 -0.48
CA PHE A 105 -10.14 -12.85 0.22
C PHE A 105 -11.56 -13.35 0.51
N GLY A 106 -12.57 -12.79 -0.16
CA GLY A 106 -13.96 -13.24 -0.04
C GLY A 106 -14.73 -12.67 1.15
N TYR A 107 -14.16 -11.74 1.92
CA TYR A 107 -14.85 -11.09 3.03
C TYR A 107 -15.51 -9.78 2.59
N SER A 108 -16.79 -9.62 2.96
CA SER A 108 -17.52 -8.39 2.70
C SER A 108 -17.41 -7.47 3.91
N VAL A 109 -16.76 -6.32 3.72
CA VAL A 109 -16.69 -5.22 4.69
C VAL A 109 -17.20 -3.96 4.00
N THR A 110 -18.00 -3.17 4.70
CA THR A 110 -18.53 -1.91 4.16
C THR A 110 -17.43 -0.96 3.68
N SER A 111 -17.69 -0.23 2.60
CA SER A 111 -16.81 0.83 2.10
C SER A 111 -17.06 2.19 2.76
N ALA A 112 -17.99 2.28 3.71
CA ALA A 112 -18.31 3.50 4.44
C ALA A 112 -17.76 3.45 5.87
N SER A 113 -16.73 4.24 6.17
CA SER A 113 -16.05 4.29 7.48
C SER A 113 -17.01 4.43 8.66
N ARG A 114 -18.04 5.27 8.53
CA ARG A 114 -19.08 5.52 9.56
C ARG A 114 -19.81 4.26 10.04
N ASN A 115 -19.83 3.18 9.25
CA ASN A 115 -20.53 1.94 9.58
C ASN A 115 -19.61 0.85 10.17
N TYR A 116 -18.35 1.16 10.46
CA TYR A 116 -17.38 0.14 10.87
C TYR A 116 -17.64 -0.46 12.26
N ASP A 117 -18.45 0.16 13.11
CA ASP A 117 -18.87 -0.48 14.37
C ASP A 117 -19.77 -1.70 14.16
N GLN A 118 -20.30 -1.90 12.96
CA GLN A 118 -21.08 -3.07 12.57
C GLN A 118 -20.21 -4.18 11.96
N VAL A 119 -18.93 -3.91 11.69
CA VAL A 119 -18.03 -4.85 10.99
C VAL A 119 -17.45 -5.86 11.98
N GLY A 120 -17.63 -7.15 11.71
CA GLY A 120 -17.08 -8.22 12.55
C GLY A 120 -17.48 -8.08 14.03
N VAL A 121 -16.61 -8.50 14.94
CA VAL A 121 -16.81 -8.37 16.40
C VAL A 121 -15.84 -7.36 17.02
N ARG A 122 -16.27 -6.65 18.05
CA ARG A 122 -15.39 -5.74 18.80
C ARG A 122 -14.34 -6.54 19.56
N VAL A 123 -13.07 -6.15 19.46
CA VAL A 123 -12.00 -6.70 20.32
C VAL A 123 -11.99 -5.91 21.63
N SER A 124 -12.35 -6.57 22.74
CA SER A 124 -12.49 -5.92 24.05
C SER A 124 -11.15 -5.69 24.76
N GLY A 125 -11.12 -4.69 25.64
CA GLY A 125 -9.95 -4.36 26.45
C GLY A 125 -8.75 -3.82 25.66
N VAL A 126 -9.03 -3.18 24.52
CA VAL A 126 -8.05 -2.43 23.74
C VAL A 126 -8.44 -0.95 23.77
N TYR A 127 -7.53 -0.09 24.22
CA TYR A 127 -7.74 1.36 24.32
C TYR A 127 -6.40 2.09 24.29
N VAL A 128 -6.41 3.40 24.06
CA VAL A 128 -5.20 4.23 24.12
C VAL A 128 -5.18 5.03 25.42
N ARG A 129 -4.04 5.03 26.12
CA ARG A 129 -3.77 5.89 27.28
C ARG A 129 -2.39 6.53 27.09
N ASN A 130 -2.31 7.85 27.20
CA ASN A 130 -1.07 8.62 27.04
C ASN A 130 -0.30 8.31 25.74
N GLY A 131 -1.01 8.17 24.62
CA GLY A 131 -0.41 7.85 23.31
C GLY A 131 0.07 6.39 23.16
N LYS A 132 -0.11 5.55 24.18
CA LYS A 132 0.23 4.13 24.16
C LYS A 132 -1.03 3.27 24.02
N LEU A 133 -0.99 2.30 23.11
CA LEU A 133 -2.04 1.30 22.99
C LEU A 133 -1.91 0.28 24.13
N ILE A 134 -2.98 0.14 24.91
CA ILE A 134 -3.18 -0.90 25.93
C ILE A 134 -3.96 -2.05 25.31
N GLY A 135 -3.63 -3.29 25.67
CA GLY A 135 -4.24 -4.50 25.10
C GLY A 135 -3.68 -4.89 23.73
N ALA A 136 -2.49 -4.42 23.35
CA ALA A 136 -1.87 -4.70 22.06
C ALA A 136 -1.56 -6.20 21.83
N ASP A 137 -1.49 -7.00 22.90
CA ASP A 137 -1.39 -8.46 22.91
C ASP A 137 -2.68 -9.16 22.43
N LYS A 138 -3.84 -8.50 22.54
CA LYS A 138 -5.12 -9.02 22.08
C LYS A 138 -5.32 -8.84 20.57
N LEU A 139 -4.52 -7.98 19.94
CA LEU A 139 -4.60 -7.70 18.52
C LEU A 139 -4.00 -8.83 17.70
N LYS A 140 -4.57 -9.06 16.53
CA LYS A 140 -4.09 -10.04 15.56
C LYS A 140 -4.02 -9.43 14.17
N PRO A 141 -3.05 -9.82 13.33
CA PRO A 141 -2.95 -9.33 11.95
C PRO A 141 -4.30 -9.38 11.23
N GLY A 142 -4.63 -8.32 10.50
CA GLY A 142 -5.92 -8.15 9.84
C GLY A 142 -6.97 -7.42 10.67
N ASP A 143 -6.89 -7.38 12.00
CA ASP A 143 -7.82 -6.59 12.82
C ASP A 143 -7.94 -5.14 12.31
N ILE A 144 -9.15 -4.60 12.29
CA ILE A 144 -9.42 -3.26 11.79
C ILE A 144 -9.45 -2.28 12.95
N LEU A 145 -8.58 -1.29 12.90
CA LEU A 145 -8.56 -0.16 13.82
C LEU A 145 -9.50 0.93 13.31
N THR A 146 -10.33 1.46 14.20
CA THR A 146 -11.26 2.56 13.89
C THR A 146 -10.82 3.82 14.63
N PHE A 147 -10.98 4.97 13.96
CA PHE A 147 -10.67 6.27 14.52
C PHE A 147 -11.81 7.25 14.27
N GLN A 148 -12.17 8.01 15.30
CA GLN A 148 -13.34 8.86 15.32
C GLN A 148 -12.94 10.29 15.72
N ARG A 149 -13.05 11.23 14.77
CA ARG A 149 -12.75 12.65 15.00
C ARG A 149 -13.92 13.43 15.60
N THR A 150 -15.15 13.01 15.28
CA THR A 150 -16.39 13.70 15.69
C THR A 150 -17.36 12.67 16.25
N THR A 151 -18.61 12.64 15.79
CA THR A 151 -19.66 11.72 16.24
C THR A 151 -19.66 10.38 15.48
N TYR A 152 -18.81 10.23 14.46
CA TYR A 152 -18.74 9.02 13.64
C TYR A 152 -17.30 8.62 13.32
N ILE A 153 -17.07 7.34 13.04
CA ILE A 153 -15.79 6.82 12.57
C ILE A 153 -15.40 7.53 11.28
N SER A 154 -14.31 8.29 11.34
CA SER A 154 -13.80 9.12 10.25
C SER A 154 -12.62 8.48 9.51
N HIS A 155 -11.99 7.46 10.10
CA HIS A 155 -10.86 6.77 9.50
C HIS A 155 -10.77 5.33 9.99
N VAL A 156 -10.22 4.47 9.15
CA VAL A 156 -9.98 3.06 9.45
C VAL A 156 -8.63 2.62 8.88
N ALA A 157 -8.00 1.67 9.55
CA ALA A 157 -6.73 1.07 9.12
C ALA A 157 -6.67 -0.40 9.53
N MET A 158 -5.78 -1.17 8.91
CA MET A 158 -5.61 -2.60 9.20
C MET A 158 -4.36 -2.82 10.06
N TYR A 159 -4.49 -3.55 11.16
CA TYR A 159 -3.38 -3.94 12.00
C TYR A 159 -2.50 -4.98 11.31
N ILE A 160 -1.19 -4.74 11.33
CA ILE A 160 -0.17 -5.60 10.68
C ILE A 160 0.45 -6.56 11.69
N GLY A 161 0.67 -6.09 12.92
CA GLY A 161 1.48 -6.77 13.92
C GLY A 161 2.32 -5.79 14.73
N LYS A 162 3.42 -6.27 15.30
CA LYS A 162 4.38 -5.44 16.04
C LYS A 162 5.72 -5.38 15.30
N PHE A 163 6.37 -4.24 15.37
CA PHE A 163 7.77 -4.05 14.99
C PHE A 163 8.50 -3.35 16.14
N ASN A 164 9.60 -3.93 16.62
CA ASN A 164 10.33 -3.45 17.80
C ASN A 164 9.42 -3.16 19.00
N GLY A 165 8.50 -4.10 19.29
CA GLY A 165 7.52 -4.01 20.38
C GLY A 165 6.39 -2.99 20.16
N LYS A 166 6.42 -2.18 19.10
CA LYS A 166 5.40 -1.17 18.80
C LYS A 166 4.34 -1.72 17.84
N PRO A 167 3.05 -1.48 18.09
CA PRO A 167 1.99 -1.90 17.17
C PRO A 167 2.07 -1.12 15.86
N CYS A 168 1.87 -1.80 14.73
CA CYS A 168 1.93 -1.23 13.39
C CYS A 168 0.61 -1.47 12.66
N PHE A 169 0.21 -0.52 11.83
CA PHE A 169 -0.98 -0.64 10.99
C PHE A 169 -0.80 0.05 9.64
N ILE A 170 -1.53 -0.42 8.65
CA ILE A 170 -1.51 0.02 7.25
C ILE A 170 -2.86 0.58 6.85
N GLY A 171 -2.85 1.69 6.12
CA GLY A 171 -4.05 2.36 5.66
C GLY A 171 -3.72 3.62 4.89
N THR A 172 -4.73 4.44 4.60
CA THR A 172 -4.46 5.72 3.95
C THR A 172 -3.75 6.66 4.92
N THR A 173 -2.58 7.17 4.56
CA THR A 173 -1.84 8.14 5.38
C THR A 173 -1.00 9.06 4.49
N LYS A 174 -0.69 10.25 5.01
CA LYS A 174 0.19 11.21 4.33
C LYS A 174 1.66 10.81 4.48
N GLY A 175 2.50 11.38 3.62
CA GLY A 175 3.95 11.23 3.69
C GLY A 175 4.52 10.00 2.99
N PHE A 176 3.69 9.24 2.27
CA PHE A 176 4.12 8.08 1.46
C PHE A 176 3.99 8.38 -0.04
N PRO A 177 4.69 7.63 -0.92
CA PRO A 177 4.64 7.87 -2.36
C PRO A 177 3.27 7.61 -2.98
N THR A 178 2.46 6.80 -2.30
CA THR A 178 1.06 6.54 -2.63
C THR A 178 0.18 6.97 -1.46
N ALA A 179 -1.14 6.89 -1.63
CA ALA A 179 -2.09 7.14 -0.55
C ALA A 179 -1.94 6.18 0.62
N ILE A 180 -1.31 5.01 0.43
CA ILE A 180 -1.21 3.95 1.44
C ILE A 180 0.16 4.00 2.09
N GLY A 181 0.19 3.81 3.41
CA GLY A 181 1.42 3.75 4.19
C GLY A 181 1.25 2.99 5.49
N ILE A 182 2.38 2.74 6.14
CA ILE A 182 2.46 2.07 7.45
C ILE A 182 2.75 3.11 8.53
N VAL A 183 2.01 3.01 9.64
CA VAL A 183 2.20 3.82 10.84
C VAL A 183 2.68 2.91 11.97
N ILE A 184 3.63 3.41 12.78
CA ILE A 184 4.19 2.72 13.94
C ILE A 184 3.77 3.46 15.21
N GLY A 185 3.06 2.76 16.09
CA GLY A 185 2.56 3.29 17.35
C GLY A 185 1.29 4.14 17.22
N PHE A 186 0.83 4.65 18.36
CA PHE A 186 -0.42 5.42 18.49
C PHE A 186 -0.13 6.85 18.98
N ASN A 187 0.97 7.44 18.52
CA ASN A 187 1.29 8.82 18.85
C ASN A 187 0.34 9.78 18.12
N ASN A 188 0.25 11.02 18.63
CA ASN A 188 -0.44 12.13 17.97
C ASN A 188 -1.92 11.82 17.66
N TRP A 189 -2.34 12.05 16.42
CA TRP A 189 -3.72 11.93 15.97
C TRP A 189 -4.28 10.52 16.16
N TYR A 190 -3.48 9.48 15.88
CA TYR A 190 -3.95 8.10 15.98
C TYR A 190 -4.27 7.69 17.40
N GLY A 191 -3.51 8.16 18.39
CA GLY A 191 -3.84 7.91 19.80
C GLY A 191 -5.02 8.71 20.29
N LYS A 192 -5.09 10.00 19.91
CA LYS A 192 -6.16 10.91 20.34
C LYS A 192 -7.53 10.51 19.76
N GLN A 193 -7.55 9.99 18.54
CA GLN A 193 -8.79 9.66 17.82
C GLN A 193 -9.09 8.16 17.83
N PHE A 194 -8.29 7.33 18.51
CA PHE A 194 -8.53 5.89 18.58
C PHE A 194 -9.93 5.61 19.17
N HIS A 195 -10.73 4.84 18.46
CA HIS A 195 -12.10 4.53 18.86
C HIS A 195 -12.24 3.08 19.33
N SER A 196 -12.03 2.12 18.43
CA SER A 196 -12.18 0.69 18.73
C SER A 196 -11.36 -0.19 17.79
N VAL A 197 -11.39 -1.50 18.05
CA VAL A 197 -10.86 -2.51 17.13
C VAL A 197 -11.97 -3.50 16.77
N ARG A 198 -12.02 -3.88 15.50
CA ARG A 198 -12.95 -4.84 14.93
C ARG A 198 -12.20 -6.04 14.36
N ARG A 199 -12.65 -7.26 14.67
CA ARG A 199 -12.13 -8.51 14.12
C ARG A 199 -13.17 -9.15 13.21
N VAL A 200 -12.82 -9.25 11.93
CA VAL A 200 -13.67 -9.91 10.92
C VAL A 200 -13.30 -11.39 10.80
N LEU A 201 -12.02 -11.72 10.94
CA LEU A 201 -11.51 -13.04 10.63
C LEU A 201 -11.82 -14.05 11.75
N PRO A 202 -12.22 -15.28 11.38
CA PRO A 202 -12.43 -16.37 12.33
C PRO A 202 -11.09 -16.85 12.91
N SER A 203 -11.14 -17.63 13.99
CA SER A 203 -9.94 -18.21 14.64
C SER A 203 -9.10 -19.06 13.69
N SER A 204 -9.73 -19.75 12.73
CA SER A 204 -9.06 -20.55 11.70
C SER A 204 -8.17 -19.74 10.77
N ALA A 205 -8.46 -18.44 10.56
CA ALA A 205 -7.68 -17.57 9.69
C ALA A 205 -6.25 -17.32 10.19
N TYR A 206 -5.98 -17.60 11.46
CA TYR A 206 -4.68 -17.40 12.10
C TYR A 206 -3.82 -18.65 12.14
N LYS A 207 -4.32 -19.79 11.62
CA LYS A 207 -3.56 -21.03 11.49
C LYS A 207 -2.81 -21.05 10.16
N SER A 208 -1.57 -21.51 10.18
CA SER A 208 -0.79 -21.76 8.95
C SER A 208 -1.37 -22.95 8.19
N GLY A 209 -1.11 -23.01 6.87
CA GLY A 209 -1.53 -24.12 6.01
C GLY A 209 -3.04 -24.23 5.73
N GLY A 210 -3.84 -23.27 6.21
CA GLY A 210 -5.27 -23.24 5.93
C GLY A 210 -5.58 -22.95 4.45
N LYS A 211 -6.74 -23.42 3.97
CA LYS A 211 -7.22 -23.08 2.62
C LYS A 211 -7.49 -21.58 2.53
N ILE A 212 -6.87 -20.91 1.56
CA ILE A 212 -7.03 -19.48 1.29
C ILE A 212 -7.75 -19.31 -0.05
N THR A 213 -8.85 -18.56 -0.04
CA THR A 213 -9.45 -18.04 -1.26
C THR A 213 -8.82 -16.69 -1.56
N ASP A 214 -7.86 -16.63 -2.48
CA ASP A 214 -7.28 -15.38 -2.98
C ASP A 214 -7.80 -15.10 -4.40
N LYS A 215 -8.54 -13.99 -4.57
CA LYS A 215 -9.07 -13.54 -5.86
C LYS A 215 -8.05 -12.71 -6.65
N GLY A 216 -6.84 -12.52 -6.11
CA GLY A 216 -5.82 -11.66 -6.68
C GLY A 216 -6.04 -10.18 -6.36
N PRO A 217 -5.05 -9.32 -6.66
CA PRO A 217 -5.22 -7.89 -6.54
C PRO A 217 -6.05 -7.36 -7.70
N VAL A 218 -6.89 -6.37 -7.43
CA VAL A 218 -7.47 -5.52 -8.46
C VAL A 218 -6.44 -4.56 -9.01
N ILE A 219 -6.28 -4.52 -10.33
CA ILE A 219 -5.51 -3.51 -11.06
C ILE A 219 -6.48 -2.42 -11.52
N PRO A 220 -6.18 -1.12 -11.30
CA PRO A 220 -7.08 -0.05 -11.71
C PRO A 220 -7.05 0.10 -13.24
N ALA A 221 -8.20 0.43 -13.83
CA ALA A 221 -8.29 0.76 -15.26
C ALA A 221 -7.43 1.96 -15.64
N LYS A 222 -7.18 2.86 -14.68
CA LYS A 222 -6.31 4.02 -14.83
C LYS A 222 -5.47 4.24 -13.56
N TYR A 223 -4.15 4.30 -13.75
CA TYR A 223 -3.24 4.81 -12.74
C TYR A 223 -3.20 6.34 -12.78
N GLN A 224 -3.34 6.97 -11.62
CA GLN A 224 -3.22 8.42 -11.47
C GLN A 224 -1.77 8.86 -11.20
N ILE A 225 -0.96 7.95 -10.67
CA ILE A 225 0.49 8.11 -10.52
C ILE A 225 1.16 7.13 -11.48
N LYS A 226 2.10 7.60 -12.30
CA LYS A 226 2.88 6.71 -13.16
C LYS A 226 3.69 5.73 -12.31
N PRO A 227 3.58 4.41 -12.54
CA PRO A 227 4.42 3.43 -11.87
C PRO A 227 5.90 3.74 -12.06
N ILE A 228 6.63 3.88 -10.96
CA ILE A 228 8.09 4.12 -10.95
C ILE A 228 8.91 2.82 -11.04
N LYS A 229 8.26 1.67 -10.84
CA LYS A 229 8.83 0.33 -11.00
C LYS A 229 7.81 -0.59 -11.70
N PRO A 230 8.25 -1.67 -12.35
CA PRO A 230 7.34 -2.69 -12.87
C PRO A 230 6.41 -3.23 -11.77
N ILE A 231 5.14 -3.43 -12.12
CA ILE A 231 4.17 -4.06 -11.23
C ILE A 231 4.45 -5.57 -11.21
N VAL A 232 4.79 -6.09 -10.04
CA VAL A 232 5.05 -7.53 -9.84
C VAL A 232 3.84 -8.15 -9.18
N MET A 233 3.22 -9.13 -9.83
CA MET A 233 2.04 -9.81 -9.28
C MET A 233 2.43 -10.71 -8.08
N PRO A 234 1.52 -10.90 -7.10
CA PRO A 234 1.74 -11.72 -5.90
C PRO A 234 2.45 -13.05 -6.13
N LYS A 235 2.01 -13.82 -7.12
CA LYS A 235 2.55 -15.15 -7.45
C LYS A 235 4.03 -15.15 -7.83
N TYR A 236 4.61 -13.98 -8.12
CA TYR A 236 6.02 -13.82 -8.47
C TYR A 236 6.86 -13.22 -7.32
N LEU A 237 6.27 -13.06 -6.14
CA LEU A 237 6.93 -12.56 -4.93
C LEU A 237 7.11 -13.71 -3.94
N SER A 238 8.23 -13.74 -3.23
CA SER A 238 8.64 -14.86 -2.36
C SER A 238 7.62 -15.20 -1.25
N SER A 239 6.93 -14.19 -0.72
CA SER A 239 5.87 -14.36 0.29
C SER A 239 4.46 -14.08 -0.24
N GLY A 240 4.30 -13.96 -1.56
CA GLY A 240 3.02 -13.58 -2.18
C GLY A 240 2.71 -12.08 -2.15
N PHE A 241 3.62 -11.23 -1.66
CA PHE A 241 3.47 -9.77 -1.60
C PHE A 241 4.80 -9.05 -1.39
#